data_AF-A0A4Q0YLV2-F1
#
_entry.id   AF-A0A4Q0YLV2-F1
#
_cell.length_a   1.000
_cell.length_b   1.000
_cell.length_c   1.000
_cell.angle_alpha   90.00
_cell.angle_beta   90.00
_cell.angle_gamma   90.00
#
_symmetry.space_group_name_H-M   'P 1'
#
loop_
_entity.id
_entity.type
_entity.pdbx_description
1 polymer ?
#
loop_
_entity_poly.entity_id
_entity_poly.type
_entity_poly.pdbx_seq_one_letter_code
_entity_poly.pdbx_strand_id
1 'polypeptide(L)' 'MQNFTEKRIDCPHCGHTFRMTLDVSGGDQEFYDDCPVCCNAIHLSLKVDNQHKTISLYVDADDEQVF' A
#
# COMPACT_ATOMS: atom_id res chain seq x y z
N MET A 1 17.10 5.07 -11.99
CA MET A 1 16.01 4.36 -12.68
C MET A 1 14.93 4.17 -11.64
N GLN A 2 13.77 4.78 -11.84
CA GLN A 2 12.65 4.66 -10.89
C GLN A 2 11.92 3.36 -11.21
N ASN A 3 11.82 2.44 -10.25
CA ASN A 3 11.16 1.15 -10.43
C ASN A 3 9.74 1.29 -9.88
N PHE A 4 8.81 1.64 -10.77
CA PHE A 4 7.41 1.76 -10.42
C PHE A 4 6.65 0.46 -10.72
N THR A 5 5.76 0.06 -9.82
CA THR A 5 4.84 -1.07 -10.00
C THR A 5 3.41 -0.61 -9.77
N GLU A 6 2.49 -0.99 -10.66
CA GLU A 6 1.07 -0.73 -10.46
C GLU A 6 0.45 -1.91 -9.70
N LYS A 7 -0.13 -1.63 -8.54
CA LYS A 7 -0.85 -2.63 -7.75
C LYS A 7 -2.29 -2.20 -7.56
N ARG A 8 -3.15 -3.21 -7.50
CA ARG A 8 -4.55 -3.04 -7.18
C ARG A 8 -4.69 -3.08 -5.67
N ILE A 9 -5.26 -2.03 -5.11
CA ILE A 9 -5.49 -1.84 -3.68
C ILE A 9 -6.99 -1.92 -3.45
N ASP A 10 -7.38 -2.72 -2.47
CA ASP A 10 -8.73 -2.79 -1.94
C ASP A 10 -8.79 -2.01 -0.63
N CYS A 11 -9.68 -1.03 -0.56
CA CYS A 11 -9.84 -0.23 0.65
C CYS A 11 -10.54 -1.05 1.74
N PRO A 12 -9.92 -1.27 2.91
CA PRO A 12 -10.56 -1.96 4.03
C PRO A 12 -11.76 -1.18 4.62
N HIS A 13 -11.83 0.14 4.44
CA HIS A 13 -12.91 0.97 4.99
C HIS A 13 -14.19 0.95 4.14
N CYS A 14 -14.08 1.08 2.82
CA CYS A 14 -15.25 1.18 1.92
C CYS A 14 -15.42 0.00 0.97
N GLY A 15 -14.44 -0.91 0.90
CA GLY A 15 -14.44 -2.04 -0.02
C GLY A 15 -14.19 -1.67 -1.48
N HIS A 16 -13.86 -0.40 -1.78
CA HIS A 16 -13.61 0.02 -3.15
C HIS A 16 -12.22 -0.41 -3.61
N THR A 17 -12.13 -0.89 -4.85
CA THR A 17 -10.88 -1.33 -5.45
C THR A 17 -10.37 -0.29 -6.43
N PHE A 18 -9.15 0.22 -6.20
CA PHE A 18 -8.49 1.18 -7.09
C PHE A 18 -7.07 0.73 -7.40
N ARG A 19 -6.38 1.47 -8.27
CA ARG A 19 -5.00 1.15 -8.67
C ARG A 19 -4.08 2.28 -8.24
N MET A 20 -2.92 1.91 -7.73
CA MET A 20 -1.89 2.84 -7.30
C MET A 20 -0.54 2.43 -7.84
N THR A 21 0.25 3.44 -8.21
CA THR A 21 1.64 3.28 -8.61
C THR A 21 2.52 3.37 -7.38
N LEU A 22 3.23 2.29 -7.08
CA LEU A 22 4.14 2.18 -5.96
C LEU A 22 5.57 2.23 -6.49
N ASP A 23 6.43 3.02 -5.85
CA ASP A 23 7.86 2.93 -6.09
C ASP A 23 8.43 1.78 -5.26
N VAL A 24 9.10 0.83 -5.90
CA VAL A 24 9.81 -0.28 -5.23
C VAL A 24 11.32 -0.06 -5.27
N SER A 25 11.78 1.14 -5.65
CA SER A 25 13.21 1.44 -5.73
C SER A 25 13.83 1.62 -4.33
N GLY A 26 13.01 1.99 -3.34
CA GLY A 26 13.41 2.18 -1.95
C GLY A 26 13.54 0.91 -1.11
N GLY A 27 13.14 -0.27 -1.62
CA GLY A 27 13.14 -1.51 -0.84
C GLY A 27 11.84 -1.71 -0.06
N ASP A 28 11.92 -2.17 1.18
CA ASP A 28 10.75 -2.25 2.06
C ASP A 28 10.33 -0.86 2.55
N GLN A 29 9.05 -0.54 2.41
CA GLN A 29 8.51 0.79 2.65
C GLN A 29 7.13 0.69 3.28
N GLU A 30 6.82 1.58 4.20
CA GLU A 30 5.54 1.64 4.89
C GLU A 30 5.07 3.09 4.91
N PHE A 31 3.85 3.34 4.46
CA PHE A 31 3.30 4.68 4.33
C PHE A 31 1.78 4.67 4.37
N TYR A 32 1.21 5.84 4.61
CA TYR A 32 -0.22 6.05 4.67
C TYR A 32 -0.67 6.79 3.42
N ASP A 33 -1.80 6.37 2.87
CA ASP A 33 -2.43 7.02 1.73
C ASP A 33 -3.94 7.14 1.97
N ASP A 34 -4.58 8.15 1.40
CA ASP A 34 -6.01 8.35 1.55
C ASP A 34 -6.80 7.68 0.44
N CYS A 35 -7.83 6.92 0.81
CA CYS A 35 -8.69 6.30 -0.18
C CYS A 35 -9.40 7.39 -1.02
N PRO A 36 -9.28 7.40 -2.36
CA PRO A 36 -9.88 8.43 -3.21
C PRO A 36 -11.42 8.41 -3.24
N VAL A 37 -12.03 7.40 -2.60
CA VAL A 37 -13.48 7.19 -2.57
C VAL A 37 -14.09 7.60 -1.23
N CYS A 38 -13.49 7.16 -0.11
CA CYS A 38 -14.03 7.41 1.22
C CYS A 38 -13.19 8.37 2.07
N CYS A 39 -12.05 8.86 1.56
CA CYS A 39 -11.12 9.75 2.24
C CYS A 39 -10.64 9.25 3.62
N ASN A 40 -10.65 7.94 3.85
CA ASN A 40 -10.07 7.33 5.04
C ASN A 40 -8.61 6.97 4.77
N ALA A 41 -7.76 7.19 5.77
CA ALA A 41 -6.35 6.81 5.71
C ALA A 41 -6.24 5.29 5.72
N ILE A 42 -5.54 4.75 4.73
CA ILE A 42 -5.18 3.34 4.64
C ILE A 42 -3.67 3.22 4.83
N HIS A 43 -3.27 2.19 5.56
CA HIS A 43 -1.87 1.86 5.76
C HIS A 43 -1.41 0.90 4.66
N LEU A 44 -0.32 1.25 3.98
CA LEU A 44 0.26 0.51 2.89
C LEU A 44 1.67 0.04 3.27
N SER A 45 1.84 -1.26 3.46
CA SER A 45 3.13 -1.88 3.73
C SER A 45 3.63 -2.65 2.50
N LEU A 46 4.66 -2.10 1.86
CA LEU A 46 5.34 -2.66 0.71
C LEU A 46 6.56 -3.48 1.17
N LYS A 47 6.57 -4.78 0.89
CA LYS A 47 7.70 -5.67 1.13
C LYS A 47 8.30 -6.10 -0.20
N VAL A 48 9.56 -5.70 -0.43
CA VAL A 48 10.33 -6.08 -1.62
C VAL A 48 11.32 -7.16 -1.25
N ASP A 49 11.11 -8.37 -1.76
CA ASP A 49 12.02 -9.49 -1.59
C ASP A 49 13.01 -9.54 -2.75
N ASN A 50 14.24 -9.10 -2.50
CA ASN A 50 15.29 -9.06 -3.53
C ASN A 50 15.83 -10.47 -3.89
N GLN A 51 15.67 -11.45 -3.00
CA GLN A 51 16.17 -12.82 -3.22
C GLN A 51 15.31 -13.57 -4.26
N HIS A 52 13.99 -13.47 -4.12
CA HIS A 52 12.99 -14.10 -4.99
C HIS A 52 12.41 -13.13 -6.02
N LYS A 53 12.93 -11.88 -6.08
CA LYS A 53 12.42 -10.80 -6.95
C LYS A 53 10.90 -10.65 -6.88
N THR A 54 10.35 -10.79 -5.68
CA THR A 54 8.91 -10.79 -5.43
C THR A 54 8.53 -9.56 -4.62
N ILE A 55 7.36 -8.99 -4.90
CA ILE A 55 6.85 -7.80 -4.21
C ILE A 55 5.50 -8.15 -3.60
N SER A 56 5.39 -7.97 -2.29
CA SER A 56 4.15 -8.16 -1.54
C SER A 56 3.67 -6.80 -1.02
N LEU A 57 2.40 -6.48 -1.26
CA LEU A 57 1.76 -5.27 -0.75
C LEU A 57 0.69 -5.71 0.25
N TYR A 58 0.72 -5.13 1.44
CA TYR A 58 -0.30 -5.29 2.46
C TYR A 58 -1.02 -3.97 2.64
N VAL A 59 -2.34 -4.04 2.74
CA VAL A 59 -3.23 -2.89 2.90
C VAL A 59 -4.02 -3.14 4.18
N ASP A 60 -3.93 -2.21 5.12
CA ASP A 60 -4.60 -2.31 6.41
C ASP A 60 -5.32 -1.00 6.75
N ALA A 61 -6.39 -1.11 7.54
CA ALA A 61 -7.06 0.04 8.15
C ALA A 61 -6.42 0.17 9.53
N ASP A 62 -5.36 0.97 9.64
CA ASP A 62 -4.68 1.20 10.91
C ASP A 62 -5.63 1.98 11.84
N ASP A 63 -6.44 1.23 12.56
CA ASP A 63 -7.34 1.66 13.63
C ASP A 63 -6.57 1.60 14.96
N GLU A 64 -5.34 2.09 15.01
CA GLU A 64 -4.66 2.33 16.29
C GLU A 64 -5.17 3.63 16.92
N GLN A 65 -6.44 3.61 17.32
CA GLN A 65 -6.90 4.40 18.45
C GLN A 65 -6.34 3.74 19.72
N VAL A 66 -5.06 3.96 20.01
CA VAL A 66 -4.50 3.64 21.32
C VAL A 66 -5.10 4.62 22.32
N PHE A 67 -6.10 4.12 23.08
CA PHE A 67 -6.71 4.77 24.24
C PHE A 67 -5.71 5.05 25.36
#